data_AF-A0A142D9X1-F1
#
_entry.id   AF-A0A142D9X1-F1
#
_cell.length_a   1.000
_cell.length_b   1.000
_cell.length_c   1.000
_cell.angle_alpha   90.00
_cell.angle_beta   90.00
_cell.angle_gamma   90.00
#
_symmetry.space_group_name_H-M   'P 1'
#
loop_
_entity.id
_entity.type
_entity.pdbx_description
1 polymer ?
#
loop_
_entity_poly.entity_id
_entity_poly.type
_entity_poly.pdbx_seq_one_letter_code
_entity_poly.pdbx_strand_id
1 'polypeptide(L)'
;MTQLQENDIAKIVITHSPGIPVMLGSLHPEGNLFEKPINLQESRAQHAEFRRVLREHGCKVYTVREILEMDFDTDLVARAALQDLAMKRLQYELEPESMATMSADDMFYISDSYKRSVIESMCVEQVIDTIMLCPRITLKKADRNTALIMTKVQCRPLGNMVFTRDQQVTTPKGIVMGNLNSPQRRDEVDVMEFAFKKLGLNVLGRLHDPLHLEGGDFIPAIPGLCMVGVGLRSNVEAVLHMARQGWLGPAQGEANTCRVAIVKDLFDRGQDRMHLDCTSNVTSDRTMVMCESIIGDVDRRRLVDEWIIERTEDGKHNVSLARHDVELSAYVKQLGFEIIPLTDEQQLAYGVNILNLGNNKLISVHEPSGLAITRSPTFVEDGGSIHPIQFRAITSLYGSVHCASQVVHREPLTVDSRRAPYAPPPLCPRPTHLVAVPSDVASFLHTVGELPGGMSVSQAQQAIRDEYRALYDRLTVQGFAPLTVTLDEVTVGPLFGANQMIISAGRSLLTFCDGTRDLFREKVEATLARFYDHVIDMSTMGVTAGQDIRYDKFSNSLQVAEHYVERVEKAVAGTGLKVEATSAAPTPRRIPDPAMPVSCATLNICATDMFASLD
;
A
#
# COMPACT_ATOMS: atom_id res chain seq x y z
N MET A 1 8.01 -25.13 6.25
CA MET A 1 8.48 -23.75 6.12
C MET A 1 7.87 -23.16 4.87
N THR A 2 7.35 -21.94 4.91
CA THR A 2 6.71 -21.33 3.74
C THR A 2 7.52 -20.11 3.29
N GLN A 3 8.42 -20.29 2.32
CA GLN A 3 9.12 -19.21 1.59
C GLN A 3 10.02 -18.28 2.44
N LEU A 4 11.32 -18.57 2.49
CA LEU A 4 12.33 -17.71 3.11
C LEU A 4 12.83 -16.64 2.14
N GLN A 5 12.98 -17.01 0.87
CA GLN A 5 13.39 -16.11 -0.21
C GLN A 5 12.80 -16.56 -1.56
N GLU A 6 12.82 -15.65 -2.54
CA GLU A 6 12.22 -15.87 -3.86
C GLU A 6 12.98 -16.91 -4.70
N ASN A 7 14.30 -17.06 -4.50
CA ASN A 7 15.13 -18.01 -5.24
C ASN A 7 15.17 -19.43 -4.63
N ASP A 8 14.42 -19.67 -3.54
CA ASP A 8 14.22 -21.04 -3.03
C ASP A 8 13.42 -21.88 -4.04
N ILE A 9 13.64 -23.20 -4.05
CA ILE A 9 13.06 -24.11 -5.06
C ILE A 9 11.55 -24.17 -4.90
N ALA A 10 10.80 -23.72 -5.90
CA ALA A 10 9.35 -23.83 -5.92
C ALA A 10 8.91 -25.31 -5.94
N LYS A 11 7.99 -25.68 -5.05
CA LYS A 11 7.47 -27.06 -4.93
C LYS A 11 5.98 -27.17 -5.12
N ILE A 12 5.22 -26.21 -4.61
CA ILE A 12 3.77 -26.20 -4.72
C ILE A 12 3.34 -24.83 -5.24
N VAL A 13 2.69 -24.84 -6.39
CA VAL A 13 2.22 -23.64 -7.10
C VAL A 13 0.72 -23.74 -7.29
N ILE A 14 0.02 -22.68 -6.91
CA ILE A 14 -1.42 -22.51 -7.13
C ILE A 14 -1.61 -21.53 -8.28
N THR A 15 -2.45 -21.90 -9.24
CA THR A 15 -2.83 -21.07 -10.38
C THR A 15 -4.34 -21.05 -10.55
N HIS A 16 -4.88 -20.30 -11.52
CA HIS A 16 -6.30 -20.37 -11.85
C HIS A 16 -6.49 -20.26 -13.37
N SER A 17 -7.19 -21.24 -13.95
CA SER A 17 -7.42 -21.24 -15.39
C SER A 17 -8.47 -20.21 -15.80
N PRO A 18 -8.26 -19.45 -16.88
CA PRO A 18 -9.28 -18.59 -17.45
C PRO A 18 -10.58 -19.36 -17.75
N GLY A 19 -11.71 -18.78 -17.34
CA GLY A 19 -13.03 -19.38 -17.46
C GLY A 19 -14.12 -18.37 -17.78
N ILE A 20 -15.38 -18.75 -17.53
CA ILE A 20 -16.55 -17.86 -17.72
C ILE A 20 -16.39 -16.53 -16.97
N PRO A 21 -15.86 -16.47 -15.72
CA PRO A 21 -15.67 -15.19 -15.03
C PRO A 21 -14.80 -14.20 -15.82
N VAL A 22 -13.68 -14.67 -16.38
CA VAL A 22 -12.77 -13.86 -17.20
C VAL A 22 -13.44 -13.45 -18.51
N MET A 23 -14.20 -14.35 -19.14
CA MET A 23 -14.95 -14.05 -20.36
C MET A 23 -15.96 -12.93 -20.13
N LEU A 24 -16.77 -13.02 -19.06
CA LEU A 24 -17.72 -11.97 -18.70
C LEU A 24 -17.01 -10.65 -18.40
N GLY A 25 -15.87 -10.71 -17.69
CA GLY A 25 -15.08 -9.52 -17.41
C GLY A 25 -14.56 -8.84 -18.68
N SER A 26 -14.22 -9.64 -19.69
CA SER A 26 -13.69 -9.18 -20.98
C SER A 26 -14.74 -8.53 -21.89
N LEU A 27 -16.04 -8.61 -21.53
CA LEU A 27 -17.08 -7.86 -22.24
C LEU A 27 -16.97 -6.34 -22.00
N HIS A 28 -16.29 -5.92 -20.92
CA HIS A 28 -15.94 -4.52 -20.66
C HIS A 28 -14.57 -4.43 -19.94
N PRO A 29 -13.44 -4.53 -20.67
CA PRO A 29 -12.10 -4.70 -20.11
C PRO A 29 -11.71 -3.66 -19.04
N GLU A 30 -11.83 -2.37 -19.36
CA GLU A 30 -11.53 -1.25 -18.44
C GLU A 30 -12.32 -1.34 -17.12
N GLY A 31 -13.56 -1.84 -17.20
CA GLY A 31 -14.45 -1.97 -16.04
C GLY A 31 -14.10 -3.15 -15.14
N ASN A 32 -13.24 -4.06 -15.60
CA ASN A 32 -12.83 -5.26 -14.87
C ASN A 32 -11.32 -5.32 -14.60
N LEU A 33 -10.59 -4.21 -14.82
CA LEU A 33 -9.13 -4.11 -14.68
C LEU A 33 -8.37 -4.95 -15.70
N PHE A 34 -8.87 -5.06 -16.93
CA PHE A 34 -8.19 -5.73 -18.03
C PHE A 34 -7.71 -4.72 -19.07
N GLU A 35 -6.51 -4.93 -19.61
CA GLU A 35 -5.92 -4.07 -20.64
C GLU A 35 -6.69 -4.19 -21.96
N LYS A 36 -7.07 -5.43 -22.33
CA LYS A 36 -7.65 -5.77 -23.63
C LYS A 36 -8.67 -6.91 -23.50
N PRO A 37 -9.60 -7.05 -24.46
CA PRO A 37 -10.43 -8.24 -24.55
C PRO A 37 -9.56 -9.47 -24.87
N ILE A 38 -10.01 -10.65 -24.43
CA ILE A 38 -9.26 -11.90 -24.62
C ILE A 38 -9.95 -12.88 -25.57
N ASN A 39 -9.15 -13.78 -26.14
CA ASN A 39 -9.63 -15.05 -26.64
C ASN A 39 -9.55 -16.10 -25.52
N LEU A 40 -10.70 -16.55 -25.03
CA LEU A 40 -10.77 -17.51 -23.91
C LEU A 40 -10.11 -18.85 -24.24
N GLN A 41 -10.27 -19.35 -25.47
CA GLN A 41 -9.69 -20.63 -25.88
C GLN A 41 -8.17 -20.55 -25.88
N GLU A 42 -7.61 -19.49 -26.46
CA GLU A 42 -6.16 -19.25 -26.47
C GLU A 42 -5.63 -19.06 -25.04
N SER A 43 -6.33 -18.30 -24.21
CA SER A 43 -5.96 -18.07 -22.81
C SER A 43 -5.92 -19.39 -22.02
N ARG A 44 -6.86 -20.30 -22.26
CA ARG A 44 -6.85 -21.64 -21.66
C ARG A 44 -5.69 -22.50 -22.15
N ALA A 45 -5.38 -22.45 -23.45
CA ALA A 45 -4.25 -23.19 -24.03
C ALA A 45 -2.90 -22.71 -23.45
N GLN A 46 -2.69 -21.39 -23.40
CA GLN A 46 -1.47 -20.79 -22.84
C GLN A 46 -1.36 -21.05 -21.32
N HIS A 47 -2.46 -21.02 -20.58
CA HIS A 47 -2.45 -21.39 -19.16
C HIS A 47 -2.14 -22.89 -18.97
N ALA A 48 -2.68 -23.78 -19.81
CA ALA A 48 -2.38 -25.20 -19.75
C ALA A 48 -0.89 -25.49 -20.03
N GLU A 49 -0.31 -24.78 -21.00
CA GLU A 49 1.12 -24.84 -21.29
C GLU A 49 1.97 -24.35 -20.11
N PHE A 50 1.61 -23.23 -19.50
CA PHE A 50 2.27 -22.74 -18.29
C PHE A 50 2.25 -23.78 -17.15
N ARG A 51 1.11 -24.44 -16.91
CA ARG A 51 1.02 -25.52 -15.92
C ARG A 51 1.88 -26.72 -16.28
N ARG A 52 2.00 -27.07 -17.56
CA ARG A 52 2.89 -28.15 -18.04
C ARG A 52 4.34 -27.82 -17.73
N VAL A 53 4.80 -26.62 -18.09
CA VAL A 53 6.16 -26.15 -17.85
C VAL A 53 6.51 -26.16 -16.36
N LEU A 54 5.61 -25.68 -15.50
CA LEU A 54 5.79 -25.74 -14.04
C LEU A 54 6.00 -27.18 -13.53
N ARG A 55 5.20 -28.13 -14.02
CA ARG A 55 5.32 -29.55 -13.64
C ARG A 55 6.61 -30.18 -14.12
N GLU A 56 7.08 -29.82 -15.31
CA GLU A 56 8.37 -30.28 -15.85
C GLU A 56 9.56 -29.78 -15.04
N HIS A 57 9.42 -28.63 -14.39
CA HIS A 57 10.39 -28.10 -13.44
C HIS A 57 10.21 -28.66 -12.02
N GLY A 58 9.38 -29.69 -11.83
CA GLY A 58 9.22 -30.43 -10.57
C GLY A 58 8.22 -29.82 -9.59
N CYS A 59 7.42 -28.84 -10.01
CA CYS A 59 6.36 -28.29 -9.16
C CYS A 59 5.12 -29.19 -9.16
N LYS A 60 4.49 -29.35 -7.99
CA LYS A 60 3.08 -29.74 -7.88
C LYS A 60 2.22 -28.51 -8.19
N VAL A 61 1.35 -28.63 -9.19
CA VAL A 61 0.55 -27.51 -9.67
C VAL A 61 -0.93 -27.82 -9.52
N TYR A 62 -1.62 -27.01 -8.73
CA TYR A 62 -3.06 -27.07 -8.51
C TYR A 62 -3.71 -25.81 -9.03
N THR A 63 -4.85 -25.95 -9.69
CA THR A 63 -5.73 -24.80 -9.94
C THR A 63 -6.64 -24.57 -8.74
N VAL A 64 -7.07 -23.33 -8.52
CA VAL A 64 -8.09 -23.03 -7.49
C VAL A 64 -9.33 -23.90 -7.70
N ARG A 65 -9.78 -24.12 -8.94
CA ARG A 65 -10.91 -24.99 -9.24
C ARG A 65 -10.66 -26.43 -8.78
N GLU A 66 -9.52 -27.03 -9.13
CA GLU A 66 -9.15 -28.37 -8.67
C GLU A 66 -9.14 -28.46 -7.14
N ILE A 67 -8.67 -27.42 -6.45
CA ILE A 67 -8.68 -27.38 -4.97
C ILE A 67 -10.11 -27.36 -4.43
N LEU A 68 -11.00 -26.54 -5.01
CA LEU A 68 -12.41 -26.49 -4.58
C LEU A 68 -13.13 -27.82 -4.80
N GLU A 69 -12.80 -28.54 -5.88
CA GLU A 69 -13.37 -29.85 -6.22
C GLU A 69 -12.91 -30.99 -5.29
N MET A 70 -11.74 -30.85 -4.64
CA MET A 70 -11.17 -31.91 -3.80
C MET A 70 -12.19 -32.43 -2.78
N ASP A 71 -12.28 -33.76 -2.70
CA ASP A 71 -13.10 -34.51 -1.74
C ASP A 71 -14.61 -34.21 -1.77
N PHE A 72 -15.11 -33.47 -2.78
CA PHE A 72 -16.53 -33.10 -2.84
C PHE A 72 -17.46 -34.32 -2.88
N ASP A 73 -17.05 -35.41 -3.54
CA ASP A 73 -17.86 -36.62 -3.64
C ASP A 73 -17.57 -37.69 -2.58
N THR A 74 -16.48 -37.53 -1.84
CA THR A 74 -15.98 -38.53 -0.88
C THR A 74 -16.09 -38.09 0.57
N ASP A 75 -16.19 -36.79 0.85
CA ASP A 75 -16.33 -36.23 2.19
C ASP A 75 -17.51 -35.24 2.27
N LEU A 76 -18.53 -35.60 3.06
CA LEU A 76 -19.72 -34.78 3.27
C LEU A 76 -19.42 -33.46 3.98
N VAL A 77 -18.38 -33.38 4.82
CA VAL A 77 -17.96 -32.14 5.47
C VAL A 77 -17.37 -31.19 4.43
N ALA A 78 -16.49 -31.70 3.57
CA ALA A 78 -15.91 -30.94 2.45
C ALA A 78 -16.99 -30.46 1.47
N ARG A 79 -17.97 -31.31 1.15
CA ARG A 79 -19.13 -30.97 0.31
C ARG A 79 -19.96 -29.85 0.92
N ALA A 80 -20.38 -30.01 2.18
CA ALA A 80 -21.19 -29.03 2.89
C ALA A 80 -20.47 -27.67 2.99
N ALA A 81 -19.16 -27.66 3.27
CA ALA A 81 -18.38 -26.44 3.34
C ALA A 81 -18.33 -25.68 2.00
N LEU A 82 -18.21 -26.38 0.87
CA LEU A 82 -18.23 -25.76 -0.46
C LEU A 82 -19.64 -25.24 -0.81
N GLN A 83 -20.68 -26.02 -0.49
CA GLN A 83 -22.08 -25.60 -0.67
C GLN A 83 -22.41 -24.37 0.19
N ASP A 84 -21.91 -24.28 1.42
CA ASP A 84 -22.06 -23.10 2.27
C ASP A 84 -21.33 -21.87 1.71
N LEU A 85 -20.18 -22.06 1.03
CA LEU A 85 -19.54 -20.98 0.29
C LEU A 85 -20.42 -20.53 -0.89
N ALA A 86 -21.01 -21.46 -1.65
CA ALA A 86 -21.96 -21.14 -2.72
C ALA A 86 -23.22 -20.43 -2.20
N MET A 87 -23.74 -20.83 -1.03
CA MET A 87 -24.89 -20.21 -0.36
C MET A 87 -24.65 -18.73 -0.03
N LYS A 88 -23.40 -18.33 0.25
CA LYS A 88 -23.01 -16.93 0.48
C LYS A 88 -22.92 -16.12 -0.82
N ARG A 89 -22.66 -16.79 -1.95
CA ARG A 89 -22.45 -16.15 -3.27
C ARG A 89 -23.72 -16.06 -4.11
N LEU A 90 -24.65 -17.00 -3.97
CA LEU A 90 -25.96 -16.94 -4.61
C LEU A 90 -26.92 -16.07 -3.80
N GLN A 91 -27.47 -15.05 -4.45
CA GLN A 91 -28.41 -14.10 -3.83
C GLN A 91 -29.74 -14.09 -4.57
N TYR A 92 -30.83 -14.15 -3.83
CA TYR A 92 -32.19 -13.94 -4.35
C TYR A 92 -32.69 -12.56 -3.91
N GLU A 93 -33.29 -11.85 -4.84
CA GLU A 93 -33.96 -10.58 -4.57
C GLU A 93 -35.36 -10.61 -5.18
N LEU A 94 -36.32 -10.04 -4.46
CA LEU A 94 -37.69 -9.89 -4.94
C LEU A 94 -37.90 -8.45 -5.39
N GLU A 95 -38.54 -8.25 -6.54
CA GLU A 95 -38.92 -6.92 -6.98
C GLU A 95 -39.83 -6.25 -5.93
N PRO A 96 -39.63 -4.95 -5.61
CA PRO A 96 -40.36 -4.27 -4.54
C PRO A 96 -41.89 -4.39 -4.65
N GLU A 97 -42.41 -4.33 -5.87
CA GLU A 97 -43.84 -4.45 -6.18
C GLU A 97 -44.42 -5.84 -5.83
N SER A 98 -43.58 -6.87 -5.83
CA SER A 98 -44.02 -8.26 -5.58
C SER A 98 -44.14 -8.57 -4.09
N MET A 99 -43.44 -7.85 -3.20
CA MET A 99 -43.44 -8.16 -1.76
C MET A 99 -44.84 -8.12 -1.15
N ALA A 100 -45.67 -7.15 -1.56
CA ALA A 100 -47.01 -6.96 -1.00
C ALA A 100 -48.00 -8.08 -1.37
N THR A 101 -47.70 -8.86 -2.42
CA THR A 101 -48.60 -9.90 -2.96
C THR A 101 -48.09 -11.32 -2.70
N MET A 102 -46.98 -11.48 -1.98
CA MET A 102 -46.45 -12.80 -1.62
C MET A 102 -47.32 -13.50 -0.57
N SER A 103 -47.67 -14.75 -0.87
CA SER A 103 -48.16 -15.68 0.16
C SER A 103 -46.99 -16.28 0.96
N ALA A 104 -47.29 -16.92 2.09
CA ALA A 104 -46.28 -17.65 2.87
C ALA A 104 -45.59 -18.76 2.05
N ASP A 105 -46.36 -19.44 1.19
CA ASP A 105 -45.84 -20.47 0.29
C ASP A 105 -44.92 -19.88 -0.80
N ASP A 106 -45.22 -18.67 -1.29
CA ASP A 106 -44.34 -17.99 -2.25
C ASP A 106 -43.01 -17.57 -1.60
N MET A 107 -43.07 -17.13 -0.34
CA MET A 107 -41.87 -16.70 0.42
C MET A 107 -40.87 -17.85 0.63
N PHE A 108 -41.32 -19.11 0.59
CA PHE A 108 -40.42 -20.26 0.61
C PHE A 108 -39.42 -20.21 -0.54
N TYR A 109 -39.83 -19.84 -1.75
CA TYR A 109 -38.97 -19.85 -2.94
C TYR A 109 -37.87 -18.78 -2.97
N ILE A 110 -37.87 -17.86 -2.00
CA ILE A 110 -36.78 -16.88 -1.80
C ILE A 110 -36.04 -17.10 -0.47
N SER A 111 -36.42 -18.13 0.29
CA SER A 111 -35.82 -18.46 1.57
C SER A 111 -34.45 -19.14 1.42
N ASP A 112 -33.65 -19.09 2.47
CA ASP A 112 -32.39 -19.85 2.54
C ASP A 112 -32.62 -21.36 2.50
N SER A 113 -33.76 -21.88 2.99
CA SER A 113 -34.09 -23.31 2.88
C SER A 113 -34.28 -23.77 1.44
N TYR A 114 -34.98 -22.98 0.63
CA TYR A 114 -35.13 -23.31 -0.79
C TYR A 114 -33.79 -23.15 -1.53
N LYS A 115 -33.08 -22.04 -1.30
CA LYS A 115 -31.75 -21.81 -1.88
C LYS A 115 -30.78 -22.97 -1.58
N ARG A 116 -30.80 -23.48 -0.34
CA ARG A 116 -30.02 -24.65 0.06
C ARG A 116 -30.41 -25.90 -0.72
N SER A 117 -31.71 -26.21 -0.84
CA SER A 117 -32.15 -27.37 -1.63
C SER A 117 -31.73 -27.29 -3.11
N VAL A 118 -31.72 -26.08 -3.68
CA VAL A 118 -31.22 -25.83 -5.04
C VAL A 118 -29.73 -26.12 -5.14
N ILE A 119 -28.92 -25.59 -4.22
CA ILE A 119 -27.46 -25.81 -4.21
C ILE A 119 -27.11 -27.28 -3.91
N GLU A 120 -27.84 -27.95 -3.03
CA GLU A 120 -27.61 -29.37 -2.71
C GLU A 120 -27.91 -30.31 -3.88
N SER A 121 -28.74 -29.87 -4.83
CA SER A 121 -29.04 -30.62 -6.06
C SER A 121 -27.99 -30.42 -7.18
N MET A 122 -27.08 -29.45 -7.03
CA MET A 122 -26.07 -29.13 -8.03
C MET A 122 -24.91 -30.14 -8.02
N CYS A 123 -24.34 -30.41 -9.20
CA CYS A 123 -23.04 -31.07 -9.28
C CYS A 123 -21.90 -30.10 -8.86
N VAL A 124 -20.71 -30.64 -8.60
CA VAL A 124 -19.55 -29.85 -8.12
C VAL A 124 -19.21 -28.67 -9.06
N GLU A 125 -19.29 -28.88 -10.37
CA GLU A 125 -19.00 -27.83 -11.36
C GLU A 125 -19.97 -26.65 -11.23
N GLN A 126 -21.26 -26.94 -11.04
CA GLN A 126 -22.31 -25.94 -10.85
C GLN A 126 -22.16 -25.19 -9.53
N VAL A 127 -21.78 -25.89 -8.45
CA VAL A 127 -21.50 -25.26 -7.15
C VAL A 127 -20.33 -24.29 -7.29
N ILE A 128 -19.25 -24.68 -7.96
CA ILE A 128 -18.07 -23.83 -8.18
C ILE A 128 -18.39 -22.66 -9.10
N ASP A 129 -19.13 -22.88 -10.19
CA ASP A 129 -19.54 -21.78 -11.07
C ASP A 129 -20.43 -20.77 -10.35
N THR A 130 -21.29 -21.23 -9.43
CA THR A 130 -22.07 -20.35 -8.55
C THR A 130 -21.16 -19.49 -7.67
N ILE A 131 -20.09 -20.08 -7.11
CA ILE A 131 -19.10 -19.33 -6.32
C ILE A 131 -18.36 -18.31 -7.17
N MET A 132 -17.92 -18.70 -8.37
CA MET A 132 -17.08 -17.87 -9.24
C MET A 132 -17.85 -16.74 -9.94
N LEU A 133 -19.14 -16.93 -10.21
CA LEU A 133 -19.98 -15.95 -10.91
C LEU A 133 -20.71 -14.99 -9.97
N CYS A 134 -20.83 -15.34 -8.68
CA CYS A 134 -21.57 -14.58 -7.67
C CYS A 134 -22.95 -14.09 -8.19
N PRO A 135 -23.85 -15.01 -8.60
CA PRO A 135 -25.10 -14.64 -9.23
C PRO A 135 -26.10 -14.03 -8.24
N ARG A 136 -26.75 -12.96 -8.67
CA ARG A 136 -27.90 -12.33 -8.04
C ARG A 136 -29.11 -12.48 -8.96
N ILE A 137 -30.12 -13.17 -8.48
CA ILE A 137 -31.34 -13.48 -9.21
C ILE A 137 -32.46 -12.56 -8.72
N THR A 138 -32.99 -11.73 -9.62
CA THR A 138 -34.16 -10.91 -9.33
C THR A 138 -35.42 -11.64 -9.79
N LEU A 139 -36.38 -11.74 -8.87
CA LEU A 139 -37.62 -12.50 -9.01
C LEU A 139 -38.81 -11.56 -8.93
N LYS A 140 -39.89 -11.91 -9.64
CA LYS A 140 -41.19 -11.23 -9.60
C LYS A 140 -42.30 -12.24 -9.38
N LYS A 141 -43.35 -11.86 -8.62
CA LYS A 141 -44.58 -12.67 -8.46
C LYS A 141 -45.25 -12.84 -9.82
N ALA A 142 -45.66 -14.07 -10.12
CA ALA A 142 -46.48 -14.40 -11.27
C ALA A 142 -47.85 -14.97 -10.86
N ASP A 143 -48.86 -14.70 -11.69
CA ASP A 143 -50.27 -14.92 -11.34
C ASP A 143 -50.89 -16.19 -11.98
N ARG A 144 -50.17 -16.88 -12.88
CA ARG A 144 -50.79 -17.90 -13.75
C ARG A 144 -50.12 -19.28 -13.75
N ASN A 145 -48.82 -19.36 -14.05
CA ASN A 145 -48.17 -20.64 -14.39
C ASN A 145 -47.11 -21.09 -13.38
N THR A 146 -46.47 -20.14 -12.68
CA THR A 146 -45.43 -20.38 -11.67
C THR A 146 -45.63 -19.40 -10.53
N ALA A 147 -45.16 -19.73 -9.33
CA ALA A 147 -45.18 -18.82 -8.19
C ALA A 147 -44.37 -17.54 -8.47
N LEU A 148 -43.20 -17.70 -9.08
CA LEU A 148 -42.27 -16.62 -9.41
C LEU A 148 -41.78 -16.73 -10.86
N ILE A 149 -41.37 -15.60 -11.43
CA ILE A 149 -40.60 -15.53 -12.67
C ILE A 149 -39.27 -14.85 -12.40
N MET A 150 -38.22 -15.30 -13.09
CA MET A 150 -36.90 -14.67 -13.06
C MET A 150 -36.86 -13.54 -14.09
N THR A 151 -36.69 -12.30 -13.63
CA THR A 151 -36.69 -11.12 -14.49
C THR A 151 -35.28 -10.65 -14.83
N LYS A 152 -34.32 -10.88 -13.94
CA LYS A 152 -32.92 -10.49 -14.12
C LYS A 152 -31.96 -11.50 -13.50
N VAL A 153 -30.86 -11.75 -14.18
CA VAL A 153 -29.67 -12.41 -13.63
C VAL A 153 -28.51 -11.42 -13.72
N GLN A 154 -27.93 -11.07 -12.59
CA GLN A 154 -26.75 -10.22 -12.51
C GLN A 154 -25.60 -11.02 -11.91
N CYS A 155 -24.46 -11.07 -12.59
CA CYS A 155 -23.26 -11.72 -12.08
C CYS A 155 -22.24 -10.68 -11.65
N ARG A 156 -21.48 -10.98 -10.59
CA ARG A 156 -20.27 -10.25 -10.20
C ARG A 156 -19.09 -11.22 -10.30
N PRO A 157 -18.65 -11.55 -11.52
CA PRO A 157 -17.67 -12.60 -11.72
C PRO A 157 -16.33 -12.27 -11.07
N LEU A 158 -15.69 -13.27 -10.49
CA LEU A 158 -14.33 -13.19 -9.94
C LEU A 158 -13.29 -13.26 -11.07
N GLY A 159 -13.31 -12.27 -11.95
CA GLY A 159 -12.53 -12.25 -13.20
C GLY A 159 -11.02 -12.17 -13.01
N ASN A 160 -10.54 -11.54 -11.94
CA ASN A 160 -9.10 -11.39 -11.69
C ASN A 160 -8.50 -12.57 -10.89
N MET A 161 -9.29 -13.61 -10.58
CA MET A 161 -8.79 -14.85 -9.95
C MET A 161 -7.68 -15.54 -10.75
N VAL A 162 -7.58 -15.28 -12.07
CA VAL A 162 -6.46 -15.72 -12.91
C VAL A 162 -5.10 -15.27 -12.33
N PHE A 163 -5.08 -14.11 -11.66
CA PHE A 163 -3.93 -13.59 -10.92
C PHE A 163 -4.01 -14.00 -9.46
N THR A 164 -3.52 -15.20 -9.21
CA THR A 164 -3.52 -15.81 -7.87
C THR A 164 -2.49 -15.21 -6.93
N ARG A 165 -1.61 -14.32 -7.40
CA ARG A 165 -0.57 -13.67 -6.58
C ARG A 165 -1.13 -12.69 -5.56
N ASP A 166 -2.18 -11.95 -5.90
CA ASP A 166 -2.50 -10.70 -5.20
C ASP A 166 -3.24 -10.89 -3.88
N GLN A 167 -4.04 -11.96 -3.76
CA GLN A 167 -5.01 -12.10 -2.67
C GLN A 167 -4.34 -12.37 -1.30
N GLN A 168 -3.05 -12.71 -1.27
CA GLN A 168 -2.32 -13.07 -0.07
C GLN A 168 -0.81 -12.82 -0.20
N VAL A 169 -0.09 -12.94 0.91
CA VAL A 169 1.37 -13.08 0.92
C VAL A 169 1.77 -14.36 1.64
N THR A 170 2.83 -15.01 1.17
CA THR A 170 3.39 -16.22 1.78
C THR A 170 4.67 -15.86 2.53
N THR A 171 4.64 -16.03 3.85
CA THR A 171 5.74 -15.71 4.79
C THR A 171 6.29 -16.99 5.41
N PRO A 172 7.51 -16.99 5.99
CA PRO A 172 8.11 -18.17 6.62
C PRO A 172 7.19 -18.91 7.61
N LYS A 173 6.29 -18.17 8.28
CA LYS A 173 5.34 -18.67 9.28
C LYS A 173 4.02 -19.18 8.68
N GLY A 174 3.62 -18.68 7.52
CA GLY A 174 2.36 -19.04 6.88
C GLY A 174 1.84 -17.96 5.93
N ILE A 175 0.59 -18.10 5.56
CA ILE A 175 -0.09 -17.22 4.61
C ILE A 175 -0.81 -16.11 5.37
N VAL A 176 -0.64 -14.86 4.94
CA VAL A 176 -1.45 -13.73 5.40
C VAL A 176 -2.38 -13.32 4.26
N MET A 177 -3.68 -13.35 4.51
CA MET A 177 -4.66 -12.89 3.53
C MET A 177 -4.63 -11.36 3.44
N GLY A 178 -4.55 -10.85 2.21
CA GLY A 178 -4.53 -9.42 1.93
C GLY A 178 -5.90 -8.77 2.11
N ASN A 179 -5.93 -7.46 1.87
CA ASN A 179 -7.15 -6.68 1.78
C ASN A 179 -7.02 -5.76 0.57
N LEU A 180 -7.47 -6.27 -0.57
CA LEU A 180 -7.25 -5.64 -1.86
C LEU A 180 -7.90 -4.25 -1.91
N ASN A 181 -7.19 -3.28 -2.48
CA ASN A 181 -7.67 -1.91 -2.54
C ASN A 181 -8.95 -1.82 -3.40
N SER A 182 -8.97 -2.56 -4.52
CA SER A 182 -10.13 -2.58 -5.43
C SER A 182 -11.30 -3.39 -4.85
N PRO A 183 -12.47 -2.77 -4.59
CA PRO A 183 -13.62 -3.46 -3.99
C PRO A 183 -14.09 -4.69 -4.80
N GLN A 184 -14.01 -4.63 -6.13
CA GLN A 184 -14.46 -5.71 -7.01
C GLN A 184 -13.63 -7.00 -6.90
N ARG A 185 -12.41 -6.91 -6.34
CA ARG A 185 -11.53 -8.07 -6.15
C ARG A 185 -11.56 -8.62 -4.72
N ARG A 186 -12.19 -7.94 -3.76
CA ARG A 186 -12.17 -8.35 -2.34
C ARG A 186 -12.76 -9.76 -2.12
N ASP A 187 -13.76 -10.13 -2.90
CA ASP A 187 -14.40 -11.45 -2.85
C ASP A 187 -13.46 -12.60 -3.29
N GLU A 188 -12.40 -12.30 -4.05
CA GLU A 188 -11.37 -13.26 -4.48
C GLU A 188 -10.60 -13.82 -3.27
N VAL A 189 -10.37 -12.96 -2.26
CA VAL A 189 -9.65 -13.31 -1.03
C VAL A 189 -10.36 -14.42 -0.26
N ASP A 190 -11.70 -14.43 -0.23
CA ASP A 190 -12.48 -15.48 0.44
C ASP A 190 -12.30 -16.84 -0.23
N VAL A 191 -12.27 -16.87 -1.56
CA VAL A 191 -12.11 -18.11 -2.33
C VAL A 191 -10.70 -18.66 -2.15
N MET A 192 -9.69 -17.79 -2.19
CA MET A 192 -8.30 -18.19 -1.95
C MET A 192 -8.09 -18.67 -0.50
N GLU A 193 -8.64 -17.98 0.49
CA GLU A 193 -8.56 -18.42 1.89
C GLU A 193 -9.23 -19.78 2.09
N PHE A 194 -10.40 -20.00 1.49
CA PHE A 194 -11.06 -21.31 1.52
C PHE A 194 -10.17 -22.40 0.90
N ALA A 195 -9.58 -22.12 -0.27
CA ALA A 195 -8.68 -23.04 -0.95
C ALA A 195 -7.45 -23.39 -0.10
N PHE A 196 -6.81 -22.41 0.54
CA PHE A 196 -5.66 -22.65 1.41
C PHE A 196 -6.01 -23.46 2.65
N LYS A 197 -7.13 -23.16 3.31
CA LYS A 197 -7.60 -23.93 4.47
C LYS A 197 -7.92 -25.38 4.08
N LYS A 198 -8.52 -25.58 2.90
CA LYS A 198 -8.82 -26.91 2.37
C LYS A 198 -7.55 -27.73 2.09
N LEU A 199 -6.47 -27.08 1.64
CA LEU A 199 -5.15 -27.70 1.51
C LEU A 199 -4.41 -27.90 2.84
N GLY A 200 -4.98 -27.50 3.98
CA GLY A 200 -4.33 -27.57 5.28
C GLY A 200 -3.16 -26.60 5.45
N LEU A 201 -3.11 -25.54 4.64
CA LEU A 201 -2.06 -24.52 4.73
C LEU A 201 -2.33 -23.58 5.92
N ASN A 202 -1.26 -23.16 6.59
CA ASN A 202 -1.34 -22.30 7.76
C ASN A 202 -1.68 -20.86 7.38
N VAL A 203 -2.95 -20.48 7.47
CA VAL A 203 -3.41 -19.10 7.33
C VAL A 203 -3.28 -18.40 8.69
N LEU A 204 -2.38 -17.43 8.78
CA LEU A 204 -2.04 -16.70 10.00
C LEU A 204 -3.12 -15.69 10.41
N GLY A 205 -3.75 -15.07 9.42
CA GLY A 205 -4.71 -13.99 9.63
C GLY A 205 -5.09 -13.31 8.33
N ARG A 206 -5.98 -12.34 8.44
CA ARG A 206 -6.50 -11.52 7.35
C ARG A 206 -6.41 -10.05 7.72
N LEU A 207 -6.00 -9.23 6.76
CA LEU A 207 -6.04 -7.77 6.89
C LEU A 207 -7.45 -7.24 6.62
N HIS A 208 -7.78 -6.12 7.25
CA HIS A 208 -9.08 -5.46 7.13
C HIS A 208 -8.88 -3.95 7.03
N ASP A 209 -9.87 -3.23 6.50
CA ASP A 209 -9.84 -1.77 6.37
C ASP A 209 -9.45 -1.12 7.73
N PRO A 210 -8.54 -0.13 7.75
CA PRO A 210 -7.93 0.56 6.60
C PRO A 210 -6.61 -0.06 6.10
N LEU A 211 -6.26 -1.28 6.51
CA LEU A 211 -4.99 -1.94 6.15
C LEU A 211 -5.11 -2.56 4.76
N HIS A 212 -4.36 -2.06 3.77
CA HIS A 212 -4.38 -2.59 2.39
C HIS A 212 -3.05 -3.23 2.03
N LEU A 213 -3.13 -4.42 1.43
CA LEU A 213 -1.98 -5.18 0.95
C LEU A 213 -2.42 -6.08 -0.20
N GLU A 214 -1.63 -6.07 -1.28
CA GLU A 214 -1.73 -7.00 -2.40
C GLU A 214 -0.41 -7.76 -2.57
N GLY A 215 -0.47 -9.04 -2.91
CA GLY A 215 0.70 -9.92 -2.95
C GLY A 215 1.74 -9.59 -4.01
N GLY A 216 1.38 -8.88 -5.09
CA GLY A 216 2.34 -8.35 -6.06
C GLY A 216 3.35 -7.36 -5.45
N ASP A 217 3.03 -6.75 -4.31
CA ASP A 217 3.96 -5.86 -3.60
C ASP A 217 4.96 -6.61 -2.72
N PHE A 218 4.75 -7.89 -2.44
CA PHE A 218 5.55 -8.64 -1.47
C PHE A 218 6.63 -9.49 -2.13
N ILE A 219 7.89 -9.16 -1.87
CA ILE A 219 9.06 -9.91 -2.33
C ILE A 219 9.87 -10.39 -1.12
N PRO A 220 9.91 -11.70 -0.81
CA PRO A 220 10.86 -12.27 0.14
C PRO A 220 12.26 -12.24 -0.50
N ALA A 221 12.98 -11.13 -0.29
CA ALA A 221 14.19 -10.81 -1.04
C ALA A 221 15.37 -11.71 -0.66
N ILE A 222 15.60 -11.89 0.64
CA ILE A 222 16.65 -12.75 1.21
C ILE A 222 16.20 -13.31 2.56
N PRO A 223 16.87 -14.35 3.10
CA PRO A 223 16.58 -14.84 4.43
C PRO A 223 16.63 -13.71 5.46
N GLY A 224 15.53 -13.53 6.19
CA GLY A 224 15.39 -12.49 7.22
C GLY A 224 15.08 -11.08 6.71
N LEU A 225 14.86 -10.86 5.41
CA LEU A 225 14.41 -9.58 4.86
C LEU A 225 13.39 -9.79 3.73
N CYS A 226 12.19 -9.23 3.91
CA CYS A 226 11.24 -9.02 2.82
C CYS A 226 11.21 -7.55 2.38
N MET A 227 10.88 -7.33 1.11
CA MET A 227 10.54 -6.03 0.55
C MET A 227 9.03 -5.98 0.34
N VAL A 228 8.42 -4.83 0.65
CA VAL A 228 7.00 -4.59 0.42
C VAL A 228 6.81 -3.25 -0.28
N GLY A 229 6.27 -3.28 -1.48
CA GLY A 229 5.83 -2.09 -2.20
C GLY A 229 4.68 -1.40 -1.47
N VAL A 230 4.70 -0.06 -1.42
CA VAL A 230 3.58 0.75 -0.96
C VAL A 230 3.34 1.90 -1.93
N GLY A 231 2.08 2.17 -2.25
CA GLY A 231 1.71 3.06 -3.34
C GLY A 231 0.22 3.03 -3.63
N LEU A 232 -0.16 2.54 -4.83
CA LEU A 232 -1.56 2.48 -5.28
C LEU A 232 -2.38 1.38 -4.60
N ARG A 233 -1.74 0.28 -4.19
CA ARG A 233 -2.41 -0.99 -3.85
C ARG A 233 -2.20 -1.40 -2.40
N SER A 234 -1.01 -1.14 -1.86
CA SER A 234 -0.62 -1.46 -0.49
C SER A 234 -0.22 -0.20 0.29
N ASN A 235 -0.40 -0.22 1.61
CA ASN A 235 -0.07 0.89 2.50
C ASN A 235 0.88 0.51 3.65
N VAL A 236 1.54 1.53 4.22
CA VAL A 236 2.57 1.37 5.27
C VAL A 236 1.96 0.74 6.53
N GLU A 237 0.74 1.13 6.86
CA GLU A 237 -0.01 0.69 8.03
C GLU A 237 -0.22 -0.82 8.04
N ALA A 238 -0.56 -1.41 6.88
CA ALA A 238 -0.68 -2.86 6.72
C ALA A 238 0.66 -3.56 7.01
N VAL A 239 1.76 -3.08 6.44
CA VAL A 239 3.09 -3.68 6.63
C VAL A 239 3.51 -3.62 8.09
N LEU A 240 3.36 -2.47 8.75
CA LEU A 240 3.70 -2.30 10.16
C LEU A 240 2.75 -3.10 11.07
N HIS A 241 1.48 -3.27 10.70
CA HIS A 241 0.58 -4.17 11.40
C HIS A 241 1.10 -5.61 11.35
N MET A 242 1.40 -6.13 10.16
CA MET A 242 1.95 -7.48 9.98
C MET A 242 3.26 -7.69 10.76
N ALA A 243 4.12 -6.66 10.79
CA ALA A 243 5.36 -6.67 11.56
C ALA A 243 5.09 -6.82 13.07
N ARG A 244 4.16 -6.04 13.63
CA ARG A 244 3.78 -6.10 15.05
C ARG A 244 3.08 -7.40 15.44
N GLN A 245 2.29 -7.98 14.53
CA GLN A 245 1.72 -9.31 14.69
C GLN A 245 2.77 -10.42 14.58
N GLY A 246 3.98 -10.09 14.13
CA GLY A 246 5.05 -11.04 13.90
C GLY A 246 4.82 -11.94 12.69
N TRP A 247 3.97 -11.56 11.75
CA TRP A 247 3.68 -12.40 10.57
C TRP A 247 4.82 -12.39 9.55
N LEU A 248 5.63 -11.33 9.50
CA LEU A 248 6.76 -11.18 8.56
C LEU A 248 8.05 -11.87 9.02
N GLY A 249 8.08 -12.41 10.24
CA GLY A 249 9.28 -12.96 10.87
C GLY A 249 9.63 -14.38 10.46
N PRO A 250 10.85 -14.84 10.77
CA PRO A 250 11.31 -16.18 10.47
C PRO A 250 10.47 -17.23 11.20
N ALA A 251 10.57 -18.49 10.75
CA ALA A 251 9.83 -19.58 11.35
C ALA A 251 10.23 -19.80 12.84
N GLN A 252 9.43 -20.56 13.59
CA GLN A 252 9.74 -20.87 14.98
C GLN A 252 11.13 -21.54 15.09
N GLY A 253 11.99 -21.01 15.96
CA GLY A 253 13.33 -21.57 16.24
C GLY A 253 14.50 -20.87 15.54
N GLU A 254 14.24 -19.87 14.72
CA GLU A 254 15.26 -19.04 14.05
C GLU A 254 15.54 -17.73 14.82
N ALA A 255 16.47 -16.90 14.31
CA ALA A 255 16.91 -15.66 14.95
C ALA A 255 15.73 -14.77 15.39
N ASN A 256 15.87 -14.13 16.56
CA ASN A 256 14.84 -13.25 17.13
C ASN A 256 14.62 -11.95 16.34
N THR A 257 15.36 -11.73 15.24
CA THR A 257 15.35 -10.48 14.49
C THR A 257 15.14 -10.73 13.01
N CYS A 258 14.23 -9.98 12.40
CA CYS A 258 14.09 -9.89 10.95
C CYS A 258 13.88 -8.45 10.50
N ARG A 259 13.77 -8.24 9.19
CA ARG A 259 13.65 -6.92 8.60
C ARG A 259 12.56 -6.87 7.56
N VAL A 260 11.99 -5.69 7.40
CA VAL A 260 11.10 -5.37 6.29
C VAL A 260 11.55 -4.05 5.65
N ALA A 261 11.72 -4.07 4.34
CA ALA A 261 12.01 -2.90 3.52
C ALA A 261 10.74 -2.42 2.86
N ILE A 262 10.21 -1.28 3.30
CA ILE A 262 9.04 -0.64 2.72
C ILE A 262 9.50 0.21 1.53
N VAL A 263 9.17 -0.23 0.32
CA VAL A 263 9.54 0.42 -0.94
C VAL A 263 8.42 1.36 -1.38
N LYS A 264 8.65 2.67 -1.26
CA LYS A 264 7.63 3.71 -1.44
C LYS A 264 7.59 4.21 -2.88
N ASP A 265 6.44 4.01 -3.53
CA ASP A 265 6.06 4.66 -4.78
C ASP A 265 5.36 6.00 -4.50
N LEU A 266 6.17 7.05 -4.37
CA LEU A 266 5.69 8.40 -4.07
C LEU A 266 5.51 9.26 -5.33
N PHE A 267 6.26 8.97 -6.39
CA PHE A 267 6.45 9.90 -7.51
C PHE A 267 5.82 9.43 -8.83
N ASP A 268 5.58 8.12 -9.00
CA ASP A 268 5.07 7.58 -10.27
C ASP A 268 3.60 7.18 -10.14
N ARG A 269 3.27 6.27 -9.20
CA ARG A 269 1.89 5.81 -8.93
C ARG A 269 1.12 5.47 -10.21
N GLY A 270 1.78 4.77 -11.13
CA GLY A 270 1.23 4.40 -12.43
C GLY A 270 0.57 3.03 -12.41
N GLN A 271 -0.55 2.87 -13.14
CA GLN A 271 -1.26 1.59 -13.22
C GLN A 271 -0.42 0.47 -13.85
N ASP A 272 0.40 0.78 -14.85
CA ASP A 272 1.30 -0.20 -15.49
C ASP A 272 2.42 -0.70 -14.55
N ARG A 273 2.63 0.01 -13.44
CA ARG A 273 3.66 -0.27 -12.40
C ARG A 273 3.01 -0.30 -11.02
N MET A 274 1.79 -0.83 -10.95
CA MET A 274 0.94 -0.79 -9.77
C MET A 274 1.50 -1.53 -8.54
N HIS A 275 2.37 -2.51 -8.77
CA HIS A 275 3.00 -3.34 -7.74
C HIS A 275 4.53 -3.36 -7.86
N LEU A 276 5.20 -3.73 -6.76
CA LEU A 276 6.65 -3.89 -6.74
C LEU A 276 7.15 -4.93 -7.76
N ASP A 277 6.47 -6.09 -7.89
CA ASP A 277 6.84 -7.16 -8.84
C ASP A 277 6.67 -6.79 -10.33
N CYS A 278 6.05 -5.63 -10.62
CA CYS A 278 5.95 -5.04 -11.95
C CYS A 278 7.15 -4.14 -12.27
N THR A 279 7.97 -3.80 -11.27
CA THR A 279 9.11 -2.89 -11.39
C THR A 279 10.45 -3.46 -10.92
N SER A 280 10.44 -4.51 -10.09
CA SER A 280 11.63 -5.20 -9.61
C SER A 280 11.33 -6.66 -9.27
N ASN A 281 12.26 -7.58 -9.54
CA ASN A 281 12.09 -9.00 -9.16
C ASN A 281 13.44 -9.72 -8.98
N VAL A 282 13.51 -10.67 -8.03
CA VAL A 282 14.73 -11.44 -7.73
C VAL A 282 14.94 -12.51 -8.80
N THR A 283 16.10 -12.48 -9.48
CA THR A 283 16.45 -13.45 -10.52
C THR A 283 17.39 -14.56 -10.04
N SER A 284 18.30 -14.25 -9.14
CA SER A 284 19.22 -15.22 -8.50
C SER A 284 19.57 -14.78 -7.08
N ASP A 285 20.43 -15.53 -6.40
CA ASP A 285 20.95 -15.13 -5.08
C ASP A 285 21.76 -13.82 -5.12
N ARG A 286 22.26 -13.43 -6.30
CA ARG A 286 23.10 -12.24 -6.51
C ARG A 286 22.56 -11.27 -7.54
N THR A 287 21.43 -11.55 -8.21
CA THR A 287 20.87 -10.67 -9.25
C THR A 287 19.41 -10.33 -9.01
N MET A 288 19.02 -9.12 -9.39
CA MET A 288 17.64 -8.62 -9.40
C MET A 288 17.40 -7.81 -10.68
N VAL A 289 16.28 -8.03 -11.35
CA VAL A 289 15.85 -7.13 -12.44
C VAL A 289 15.17 -5.90 -11.87
N MET A 290 15.35 -4.76 -12.53
CA MET A 290 14.72 -3.50 -12.15
C MET A 290 14.44 -2.65 -13.39
N CYS A 291 13.31 -1.94 -13.42
CA CYS A 291 13.04 -0.96 -14.47
C CYS A 291 14.08 0.15 -14.45
N GLU A 292 14.66 0.46 -15.61
CA GLU A 292 15.67 1.50 -15.71
C GLU A 292 15.16 2.89 -15.27
N SER A 293 13.86 3.16 -15.50
CA SER A 293 13.24 4.43 -15.16
C SER A 293 13.09 4.69 -13.65
N ILE A 294 13.37 3.70 -12.79
CA ILE A 294 13.34 3.85 -11.33
C ILE A 294 14.74 3.76 -10.68
N ILE A 295 15.80 3.57 -11.47
CA ILE A 295 17.16 3.37 -10.96
C ILE A 295 17.86 4.72 -10.73
N GLY A 296 18.28 4.95 -9.48
CA GLY A 296 19.08 6.11 -9.11
C GLY A 296 18.22 7.34 -8.77
N ASP A 297 18.85 8.51 -8.75
CA ASP A 297 18.16 9.76 -8.41
C ASP A 297 17.43 10.33 -9.63
N VAL A 298 16.30 9.71 -9.95
CA VAL A 298 15.44 10.03 -11.11
C VAL A 298 14.02 10.39 -10.66
N ASP A 299 13.20 10.92 -11.57
CA ASP A 299 11.84 11.40 -11.26
C ASP A 299 10.91 10.29 -10.77
N ARG A 300 11.10 9.05 -11.24
CA ARG A 300 10.32 7.88 -10.80
C ARG A 300 11.07 7.01 -9.78
N ARG A 301 12.10 7.53 -9.12
CA ARG A 301 12.85 6.76 -8.10
C ARG A 301 11.92 6.19 -7.03
N ARG A 302 12.38 5.16 -6.33
CA ARG A 302 11.67 4.61 -5.16
C ARG A 302 12.52 4.82 -3.93
N LEU A 303 11.86 5.11 -2.81
CA LEU A 303 12.53 5.34 -1.52
C LEU A 303 12.22 4.20 -0.56
N VAL A 304 13.21 3.78 0.23
CA VAL A 304 13.12 2.62 1.10
C VAL A 304 13.26 3.02 2.56
N ASP A 305 12.26 2.62 3.34
CA ASP A 305 12.34 2.59 4.80
C ASP A 305 12.61 1.16 5.25
N GLU A 306 13.76 0.91 5.89
CA GLU A 306 14.06 -0.40 6.47
C GLU A 306 13.69 -0.41 7.95
N TRP A 307 12.86 -1.37 8.33
CA TRP A 307 12.43 -1.60 9.69
C TRP A 307 13.02 -2.90 10.21
N ILE A 308 13.49 -2.88 11.45
CA ILE A 308 13.93 -4.06 12.20
C ILE A 308 12.76 -4.50 13.09
N ILE A 309 12.49 -5.80 13.07
CA ILE A 309 11.46 -6.47 13.86
C ILE A 309 12.18 -7.40 14.82
N GLU A 310 12.13 -7.08 16.11
CA GLU A 310 12.76 -7.87 17.18
C GLU A 310 11.67 -8.52 18.03
N ARG A 311 11.74 -9.84 18.15
CA ARG A 311 10.88 -10.58 19.07
C ARG A 311 11.41 -10.41 20.49
N THR A 312 10.57 -9.87 21.37
CA THR A 312 10.87 -9.69 22.80
C THR A 312 10.64 -10.98 23.58
N GLU A 313 11.21 -11.09 24.78
CA GLU A 313 11.08 -12.27 25.65
C GLU A 313 9.63 -12.58 26.03
N ASP A 314 8.77 -11.57 26.12
CA ASP A 314 7.33 -11.70 26.37
C ASP A 314 6.53 -12.11 25.13
N GLY A 315 7.20 -12.40 24.01
CA GLY A 315 6.59 -12.87 22.77
C GLY A 315 5.99 -11.77 21.89
N LYS A 316 6.11 -10.49 22.28
CA LYS A 316 5.74 -9.36 21.42
C LYS A 316 6.81 -9.08 20.36
N HIS A 317 6.51 -8.16 19.45
CA HIS A 317 7.43 -7.71 18.42
C HIS A 317 7.65 -6.21 18.55
N ASN A 318 8.89 -5.82 18.83
CA ASN A 318 9.33 -4.43 18.74
C ASN A 318 9.66 -4.12 17.29
N VAL A 319 9.18 -3.00 16.77
CA VAL A 319 9.34 -2.60 15.37
C VAL A 319 9.97 -1.22 15.35
N SER A 320 11.20 -1.12 14.85
CA SER A 320 11.99 0.12 14.86
C SER A 320 12.56 0.44 13.48
N LEU A 321 12.48 1.72 13.10
CA LEU A 321 13.06 2.23 11.85
C LEU A 321 14.58 2.23 11.94
N ALA A 322 15.25 1.51 11.04
CA ALA A 322 16.70 1.47 10.94
C ALA A 322 17.23 2.47 9.92
N ARG A 323 16.59 2.55 8.76
CA ARG A 323 16.94 3.48 7.69
C ARG A 323 15.70 4.14 7.12
N HIS A 324 15.86 5.38 6.69
CA HIS A 324 14.80 6.18 6.12
C HIS A 324 15.20 6.70 4.73
N ASP A 325 14.26 6.66 3.79
CA ASP A 325 14.37 7.28 2.46
C ASP A 325 15.67 6.95 1.70
N VAL A 326 16.10 5.70 1.77
CA VAL A 326 17.23 5.23 0.95
C VAL A 326 16.73 4.98 -0.46
N GLU A 327 17.42 5.51 -1.48
CA GLU A 327 17.09 5.21 -2.87
C GLU A 327 17.17 3.69 -3.15
N LEU A 328 16.14 3.13 -3.79
CA LEU A 328 15.95 1.69 -3.94
C LEU A 328 17.13 0.99 -4.64
N SER A 329 17.66 1.54 -5.72
CA SER A 329 18.77 0.92 -6.44
C SER A 329 20.05 0.90 -5.59
N ALA A 330 20.30 1.96 -4.82
CA ALA A 330 21.39 2.01 -3.84
C ALA A 330 21.17 1.01 -2.71
N TYR A 331 19.93 0.90 -2.21
CA TYR A 331 19.53 -0.07 -1.20
C TYR A 331 19.78 -1.52 -1.66
N VAL A 332 19.31 -1.87 -2.86
CA VAL A 332 19.45 -3.20 -3.47
C VAL A 332 20.92 -3.57 -3.69
N LYS A 333 21.74 -2.61 -4.17
CA LYS A 333 23.20 -2.80 -4.29
C LYS A 333 23.86 -3.05 -2.94
N GLN A 334 23.46 -2.34 -1.88
CA GLN A 334 23.98 -2.57 -0.53
C GLN A 334 23.61 -3.95 0.01
N LEU A 335 22.48 -4.53 -0.39
CA LEU A 335 22.14 -5.92 -0.07
C LEU A 335 23.04 -6.95 -0.80
N GLY A 336 23.87 -6.53 -1.75
CA GLY A 336 24.75 -7.39 -2.52
C GLY A 336 24.15 -7.94 -3.81
N PHE A 337 23.07 -7.34 -4.32
CA PHE A 337 22.54 -7.66 -5.64
C PHE A 337 23.22 -6.84 -6.74
N GLU A 338 23.57 -7.48 -7.85
CA GLU A 338 23.70 -6.83 -9.14
C GLU A 338 22.31 -6.53 -9.68
N ILE A 339 22.09 -5.28 -10.10
CA ILE A 339 20.85 -4.87 -10.76
C ILE A 339 21.00 -5.06 -12.27
N ILE A 340 20.08 -5.83 -12.85
CA ILE A 340 19.93 -5.99 -14.30
C ILE A 340 18.85 -5.00 -14.76
N PRO A 341 19.22 -3.87 -15.39
CA PRO A 341 18.25 -2.89 -15.85
C PRO A 341 17.45 -3.44 -17.03
N LEU A 342 16.13 -3.26 -17.01
CA LEU A 342 15.24 -3.51 -18.15
C LEU A 342 14.55 -2.20 -18.56
N THR A 343 14.38 -2.00 -19.87
CA THR A 343 13.78 -0.76 -20.41
C THR A 343 12.30 -0.64 -20.10
N ASP A 344 11.73 0.55 -20.24
CA ASP A 344 10.28 0.77 -20.09
C ASP A 344 9.47 -0.07 -21.12
N GLU A 345 9.98 -0.27 -22.34
CA GLU A 345 9.32 -1.16 -23.32
C GLU A 345 9.33 -2.61 -22.86
N GLN A 346 10.44 -3.05 -22.28
CA GLN A 346 10.55 -4.40 -21.69
C GLN A 346 9.63 -4.56 -20.48
N GLN A 347 9.47 -3.52 -19.66
CA GLN A 347 8.53 -3.48 -18.54
C GLN A 347 7.09 -3.62 -19.02
N LEU A 348 6.67 -2.83 -20.00
CA LEU A 348 5.33 -2.88 -20.61
C LEU A 348 5.04 -4.21 -21.32
N ALA A 349 6.10 -4.91 -21.76
CA ALA A 349 6.02 -6.27 -22.25
C ALA A 349 6.04 -7.34 -21.14
N TYR A 350 5.90 -6.95 -19.88
CA TYR A 350 5.95 -7.80 -18.67
C TYR A 350 7.27 -8.55 -18.46
N GLY A 351 8.38 -8.02 -18.98
CA GLY A 351 9.71 -8.58 -18.86
C GLY A 351 10.29 -8.60 -17.45
N VAL A 352 9.74 -7.76 -16.55
CA VAL A 352 10.12 -7.71 -15.12
C VAL A 352 9.29 -8.69 -14.29
N ASN A 353 8.05 -8.98 -14.70
CA ASN A 353 7.12 -9.85 -13.97
C ASN A 353 7.38 -11.33 -14.32
N ILE A 354 8.61 -11.77 -14.04
CA ILE A 354 9.13 -13.11 -14.25
C ILE A 354 8.82 -14.02 -13.06
N LEU A 355 8.63 -15.31 -13.30
CA LEU A 355 8.46 -16.27 -12.22
C LEU A 355 9.78 -16.99 -11.93
N ASN A 356 10.30 -16.81 -10.71
CA ASN A 356 11.46 -17.54 -10.22
C ASN A 356 11.03 -18.91 -9.64
N LEU A 357 11.49 -20.00 -10.26
CA LEU A 357 11.24 -21.39 -9.82
C LEU A 357 12.28 -21.88 -8.79
N GLY A 358 13.24 -21.01 -8.47
CA GLY A 358 14.37 -21.27 -7.60
C GLY A 358 15.55 -21.92 -8.32
N ASN A 359 16.69 -21.91 -7.63
CA ASN A 359 17.98 -22.35 -8.17
C ASN A 359 18.30 -21.66 -9.50
N ASN A 360 18.03 -20.35 -9.56
CA ASN A 360 18.33 -19.47 -10.69
C ASN A 360 17.57 -19.85 -11.98
N LYS A 361 16.45 -20.59 -11.86
CA LYS A 361 15.59 -20.97 -12.99
C LYS A 361 14.37 -20.06 -13.06
N LEU A 362 14.18 -19.41 -14.20
CA LEU A 362 13.13 -18.42 -14.42
C LEU A 362 12.17 -18.86 -15.52
N ILE A 363 10.91 -18.44 -15.43
CA ILE A 363 9.98 -18.41 -16.56
C ILE A 363 9.76 -16.95 -16.97
N SER A 364 9.89 -16.67 -18.27
CA SER A 364 9.63 -15.35 -18.85
C SER A 364 8.63 -15.44 -19.99
N VAL A 365 7.83 -14.39 -20.16
CA VAL A 365 6.85 -14.27 -21.26
C VAL A 365 7.35 -13.38 -22.40
N HIS A 366 8.50 -12.73 -22.22
CA HIS A 366 9.09 -11.80 -23.17
C HIS A 366 10.55 -12.16 -23.42
N GLU A 367 10.80 -12.77 -24.57
CA GLU A 367 12.12 -13.29 -24.96
C GLU A 367 13.22 -12.20 -24.97
N PRO A 368 13.03 -10.98 -25.50
CA PRO A 368 14.05 -9.93 -25.44
C PRO A 368 14.46 -9.57 -24.01
N SER A 369 13.53 -9.59 -23.04
CA SER A 369 13.84 -9.37 -21.63
C SER A 369 14.60 -10.55 -21.04
N GLY A 370 14.19 -11.78 -21.37
CA GLY A 370 14.95 -12.98 -21.00
C GLY A 370 16.40 -12.93 -21.50
N LEU A 371 16.60 -12.56 -22.77
CA LEU A 371 17.94 -12.40 -23.35
C LEU A 371 18.75 -11.31 -22.63
N ALA A 372 18.13 -10.20 -22.25
CA ALA A 372 18.80 -9.16 -21.47
C ALA A 372 19.30 -9.68 -20.11
N ILE A 373 18.50 -10.49 -19.41
CA ILE A 373 18.90 -11.13 -18.14
C ILE A 373 20.08 -12.09 -18.36
N THR A 374 20.04 -12.91 -19.41
CA THR A 374 21.13 -13.86 -19.72
C THR A 374 22.45 -13.21 -20.12
N ARG A 375 22.47 -11.89 -20.38
CA ARG A 375 23.71 -11.15 -20.65
C ARG A 375 24.43 -10.72 -19.37
N SER A 376 23.78 -10.80 -18.21
CA SER A 376 24.44 -10.58 -16.91
C SER A 376 25.44 -11.72 -16.65
N PRO A 377 26.75 -11.43 -16.51
CA PRO A 377 27.74 -12.44 -16.17
C PRO A 377 27.42 -13.12 -14.84
N THR A 378 26.97 -12.37 -13.84
CA THR A 378 26.62 -12.89 -12.51
C THR A 378 25.47 -13.89 -12.58
N PHE A 379 24.42 -13.60 -13.36
CA PHE A 379 23.30 -14.53 -13.53
C PHE A 379 23.76 -15.85 -14.19
N VAL A 380 24.63 -15.77 -15.20
CA VAL A 380 25.17 -16.96 -15.89
C VAL A 380 26.12 -17.75 -14.98
N GLU A 381 26.99 -17.08 -14.22
CA GLU A 381 27.88 -17.71 -13.22
C GLU A 381 27.12 -18.39 -12.07
N ASP A 382 25.90 -17.91 -11.76
CA ASP A 382 24.98 -18.56 -10.83
C ASP A 382 24.33 -19.82 -11.44
N GLY A 383 24.59 -20.13 -12.71
CA GLY A 383 23.92 -21.22 -13.42
C GLY A 383 22.50 -20.87 -13.85
N GLY A 384 22.23 -19.57 -14.03
CA GLY A 384 20.93 -19.04 -14.41
C GLY A 384 20.40 -19.62 -15.71
N SER A 385 19.11 -19.94 -15.73
CA SER A 385 18.42 -20.43 -16.93
C SER A 385 17.02 -19.84 -17.02
N ILE A 386 16.56 -19.57 -18.25
CA ILE A 386 15.27 -18.94 -18.50
C ILE A 386 14.50 -19.78 -19.50
N HIS A 387 13.27 -20.17 -19.14
CA HIS A 387 12.33 -20.86 -20.01
C HIS A 387 11.31 -19.84 -20.55
N PRO A 388 11.36 -19.48 -21.85
CA PRO A 388 10.37 -18.59 -22.44
C PRO A 388 9.05 -19.34 -22.67
N ILE A 389 7.91 -18.68 -22.45
CA ILE A 389 6.58 -19.21 -22.81
C ILE A 389 5.74 -18.19 -23.56
N GLN A 390 4.80 -18.66 -24.38
CA GLN A 390 3.77 -17.81 -24.97
C GLN A 390 2.65 -17.59 -23.95
N PHE A 391 2.43 -16.33 -23.58
CA PHE A 391 1.45 -15.97 -22.54
C PHE A 391 0.62 -14.72 -22.87
N ARG A 392 0.68 -14.28 -24.14
CA ARG A 392 0.12 -12.98 -24.56
C ARG A 392 -1.38 -12.85 -24.27
N ALA A 393 -2.15 -13.93 -24.42
CA ALA A 393 -3.59 -13.91 -24.22
C ALA A 393 -3.98 -13.63 -22.76
N ILE A 394 -3.13 -14.02 -21.80
CA ILE A 394 -3.32 -13.71 -20.37
C ILE A 394 -2.69 -12.38 -20.00
N THR A 395 -1.54 -12.00 -20.58
CA THR A 395 -0.96 -10.66 -20.33
C THR A 395 -1.88 -9.51 -20.74
N SER A 396 -2.84 -9.77 -21.62
CA SER A 396 -3.91 -8.83 -22.00
C SER A 396 -4.84 -8.46 -20.83
N LEU A 397 -4.71 -9.12 -19.67
CA LEU A 397 -5.49 -8.88 -18.46
C LEU A 397 -4.72 -8.06 -17.41
N TYR A 398 -3.60 -7.39 -17.76
CA TYR A 398 -2.72 -6.66 -16.81
C TYR A 398 -1.84 -7.51 -15.88
N GLY A 399 -1.33 -8.67 -16.33
CA GLY A 399 -0.37 -9.45 -15.52
C GLY A 399 0.30 -10.61 -16.25
N SER A 400 1.41 -11.11 -15.70
CA SER A 400 2.24 -12.17 -16.31
C SER A 400 2.32 -13.41 -15.41
N VAL A 401 3.26 -14.32 -15.68
CA VAL A 401 3.43 -15.60 -14.99
C VAL A 401 3.65 -15.46 -13.49
N HIS A 402 4.29 -14.38 -13.02
CA HIS A 402 4.43 -14.13 -11.59
C HIS A 402 3.09 -13.76 -10.94
N CYS A 403 2.32 -12.87 -11.59
CA CYS A 403 0.95 -12.53 -11.17
C CYS A 403 0.01 -13.74 -11.21
N ALA A 404 0.13 -14.58 -12.24
CA ALA A 404 -0.73 -15.74 -12.49
C ALA A 404 -0.39 -16.96 -11.62
N SER A 405 0.57 -16.83 -10.68
CA SER A 405 0.98 -17.93 -9.81
C SER A 405 1.21 -17.49 -8.37
N GLN A 406 0.70 -18.30 -7.44
CA GLN A 406 1.08 -18.26 -6.03
C GLN A 406 1.93 -19.49 -5.70
N VAL A 407 3.21 -19.26 -5.43
CA VAL A 407 4.05 -20.31 -4.83
C VAL A 407 3.74 -20.35 -3.33
N VAL A 408 3.17 -21.45 -2.85
CA VAL A 408 2.81 -21.60 -1.41
C VAL A 408 3.82 -22.41 -0.63
N HIS A 409 4.71 -23.11 -1.32
CA HIS A 409 5.82 -23.83 -0.70
C HIS A 409 7.06 -23.75 -1.58
N ARG A 410 8.13 -23.22 -0.99
CA ARG A 410 9.49 -23.29 -1.51
C ARG A 410 10.36 -24.11 -0.56
N GLU A 411 11.22 -24.96 -1.11
CA GLU A 411 12.27 -25.68 -0.39
C GLU A 411 13.52 -24.79 -0.34
N PRO A 412 14.05 -24.48 0.86
CA PRO A 412 15.25 -23.66 1.00
C PRO A 412 16.44 -24.24 0.24
N LEU A 413 17.18 -23.40 -0.46
CA LEU A 413 18.50 -23.74 -0.97
C LEU A 413 19.54 -23.64 0.14
N THR A 414 20.63 -24.42 0.04
CA THR A 414 21.83 -24.15 0.82
C THR A 414 22.33 -22.75 0.47
N VAL A 415 22.40 -21.86 1.46
CA VAL A 415 22.79 -20.45 1.28
C VAL A 415 24.07 -20.35 0.48
N ASP A 416 24.03 -19.60 -0.63
CA ASP A 416 25.24 -19.33 -1.40
C ASP A 416 26.19 -18.43 -0.60
N SER A 417 27.27 -19.03 -0.11
CA SER A 417 28.35 -18.36 0.61
C SER A 417 29.05 -17.23 -0.16
N ARG A 418 28.82 -17.12 -1.48
CA ARG A 418 29.40 -16.07 -2.33
C ARG A 418 28.74 -14.71 -2.16
N ARG A 419 27.55 -14.64 -1.54
CA ARG A 419 26.92 -13.35 -1.22
C ARG A 419 27.57 -12.78 0.04
N ALA A 420 28.08 -11.55 -0.05
CA ALA A 420 28.61 -10.86 1.11
C ALA A 420 27.50 -10.71 2.17
N PRO A 421 27.77 -11.03 3.45
CA PRO A 421 26.80 -10.84 4.51
C PRO A 421 26.47 -9.35 4.62
N TYR A 422 25.19 -9.01 4.47
CA TYR A 422 24.72 -7.64 4.60
C TYR A 422 24.75 -7.23 6.08
N ALA A 423 25.67 -6.34 6.44
CA ALA A 423 25.71 -5.73 7.77
C ALA A 423 24.71 -4.56 7.83
N PRO A 424 23.66 -4.62 8.67
CA PRO A 424 22.74 -3.51 8.81
C PRO A 424 23.49 -2.28 9.37
N PRO A 425 23.29 -1.08 8.80
CA PRO A 425 23.84 0.14 9.33
C PRO A 425 23.24 0.48 10.70
N PRO A 426 23.88 1.35 11.50
CA PRO A 426 23.36 1.76 12.79
C PRO A 426 21.94 2.31 12.67
N LEU A 427 21.10 1.99 13.65
CA LEU A 427 19.73 2.50 13.76
C LEU A 427 19.71 4.02 13.58
N CYS A 428 18.73 4.52 12.84
CA CYS A 428 18.46 5.95 12.77
C CYS A 428 18.36 6.52 14.22
N PRO A 429 19.07 7.62 14.54
CA PRO A 429 18.99 8.22 15.87
C PRO A 429 17.52 8.47 16.21
N ARG A 430 17.08 8.03 17.40
CA ARG A 430 15.70 8.27 17.85
C ARG A 430 15.43 9.78 17.79
N PRO A 431 14.27 10.23 17.24
CA PRO A 431 13.90 11.63 17.32
C PRO A 431 13.84 12.06 18.79
N THR A 432 14.47 13.18 19.14
CA THR A 432 14.53 13.70 20.53
C THR A 432 13.59 14.89 20.75
N HIS A 433 13.07 15.48 19.67
CA HIS A 433 12.30 16.72 19.70
C HIS A 433 10.99 16.59 18.91
N LEU A 434 9.93 17.22 19.43
CA LEU A 434 8.62 17.29 18.82
C LEU A 434 8.30 18.76 18.48
N VAL A 435 8.05 19.06 17.22
CA VAL A 435 7.54 20.36 16.75
C VAL A 435 6.08 20.18 16.37
N ALA A 436 5.22 20.87 17.12
CA ALA A 436 3.81 20.90 16.83
C ALA A 436 3.51 22.04 15.85
N VAL A 437 2.98 21.70 14.69
CA VAL A 437 2.53 22.68 13.70
C VAL A 437 1.04 22.93 13.93
N PRO A 438 0.57 24.19 14.04
CA PRO A 438 -0.85 24.47 14.14
C PRO A 438 -1.58 23.97 12.87
N SER A 439 -2.43 22.94 13.00
CA SER A 439 -3.21 22.41 11.87
C SER A 439 -4.47 23.21 11.56
N ASP A 440 -4.80 24.23 12.36
CA ASP A 440 -6.04 24.97 12.20
C ASP A 440 -5.90 26.19 11.27
N VAL A 441 -5.75 25.89 9.98
CA VAL A 441 -5.88 26.86 8.90
C VAL A 441 -7.30 27.46 8.88
N ALA A 442 -8.32 26.74 9.35
CA ALA A 442 -9.69 27.23 9.36
C ALA A 442 -9.91 28.35 10.39
N SER A 443 -9.27 28.29 11.56
CA SER A 443 -9.23 29.37 12.55
C SER A 443 -8.48 30.60 12.02
N PHE A 444 -7.36 30.40 11.31
CA PHE A 444 -6.61 31.48 10.66
C PHE A 444 -7.46 32.18 9.59
N LEU A 445 -8.09 31.40 8.70
CA LEU A 445 -8.95 31.91 7.61
C LEU A 445 -10.25 32.56 8.09
N HIS A 446 -10.83 32.10 9.20
CA HIS A 446 -12.00 32.76 9.83
C HIS A 446 -11.68 34.17 10.33
N THR A 447 -10.41 34.46 10.58
CA THR A 447 -9.97 35.75 11.13
C THR A 447 -9.72 36.80 10.03
N VAL A 448 -9.42 36.37 8.79
CA VAL A 448 -9.05 37.28 7.67
C VAL A 448 -10.25 37.77 6.86
N GLY A 449 -11.45 37.20 7.04
CA GLY A 449 -12.71 37.72 6.50
C GLY A 449 -12.92 37.50 4.99
N GLU A 450 -11.92 37.78 4.15
CA GLU A 450 -11.92 37.51 2.72
C GLU A 450 -10.57 36.96 2.25
N LEU A 451 -10.61 35.91 1.42
CA LEU A 451 -9.42 35.30 0.81
C LEU A 451 -8.96 36.15 -0.39
N PRO A 452 -7.66 36.44 -0.55
CA PRO A 452 -7.15 37.26 -1.64
C PRO A 452 -7.54 36.69 -3.02
N GLY A 453 -7.91 37.57 -3.96
CA GLY A 453 -8.06 37.22 -5.38
C GLY A 453 -9.26 36.34 -5.74
N GLY A 454 -10.26 36.20 -4.86
CA GLY A 454 -11.44 35.34 -5.12
C GLY A 454 -11.15 33.84 -4.99
N MET A 455 -10.03 33.49 -4.36
CA MET A 455 -9.61 32.12 -4.13
C MET A 455 -10.57 31.41 -3.15
N SER A 456 -10.97 30.18 -3.45
CA SER A 456 -11.82 29.40 -2.55
C SER A 456 -11.03 28.88 -1.35
N VAL A 457 -11.74 28.59 -0.24
CA VAL A 457 -11.14 27.96 0.94
C VAL A 457 -10.41 26.65 0.60
N SER A 458 -10.94 25.88 -0.36
CA SER A 458 -10.30 24.63 -0.81
C SER A 458 -9.00 24.87 -1.58
N GLN A 459 -8.91 25.94 -2.37
CA GLN A 459 -7.70 26.32 -3.09
C GLN A 459 -6.60 26.78 -2.11
N ALA A 460 -6.97 27.55 -1.09
CA ALA A 460 -6.03 27.96 -0.03
C ALA A 460 -5.51 26.75 0.78
N GLN A 461 -6.38 25.81 1.12
CA GLN A 461 -5.99 24.55 1.79
C GLN A 461 -5.07 23.68 0.93
N GLN A 462 -5.28 23.68 -0.39
CA GLN A 462 -4.41 22.95 -1.32
C GLN A 462 -3.02 23.59 -1.43
N ALA A 463 -2.95 24.92 -1.59
CA ALA A 463 -1.68 25.65 -1.67
C ALA A 463 -0.81 25.45 -0.42
N ILE A 464 -1.43 25.46 0.78
CA ILE A 464 -0.72 25.20 2.04
C ILE A 464 -0.22 23.75 2.11
N ARG A 465 -1.03 22.77 1.68
CA ARG A 465 -0.58 21.37 1.60
C ARG A 465 0.61 21.20 0.66
N ASP A 466 0.59 21.88 -0.48
CA ASP A 466 1.65 21.81 -1.48
C ASP A 466 2.95 22.46 -0.95
N GLU A 467 2.86 23.59 -0.22
CA GLU A 467 4.02 24.20 0.44
C GLU A 467 4.59 23.34 1.56
N TYR A 468 3.74 22.71 2.38
CA TYR A 468 4.17 21.77 3.43
C TYR A 468 4.91 20.57 2.84
N ARG A 469 4.39 20.03 1.74
CA ARG A 469 5.02 18.94 1.01
C ARG A 469 6.36 19.37 0.41
N ALA A 470 6.43 20.56 -0.19
CA ALA A 470 7.69 21.10 -0.71
C ALA A 470 8.72 21.36 0.40
N LEU A 471 8.30 21.74 1.60
CA LEU A 471 9.18 21.88 2.76
C LEU A 471 9.67 20.52 3.25
N TYR A 472 8.78 19.53 3.35
CA TYR A 472 9.11 18.15 3.68
C TYR A 472 10.16 17.59 2.71
N ASP A 473 9.95 17.74 1.41
CA ASP A 473 10.85 17.25 0.37
C ASP A 473 12.23 17.92 0.46
N ARG A 474 12.29 19.25 0.69
CA ARG A 474 13.57 19.97 0.85
C ARG A 474 14.36 19.55 2.09
N LEU A 475 13.67 19.23 3.19
CA LEU A 475 14.31 18.79 4.43
C LEU A 475 14.80 17.35 4.31
N THR A 476 14.03 16.50 3.63
CA THR A 476 14.38 15.11 3.31
C THR A 476 15.66 15.04 2.47
N VAL A 477 15.76 15.87 1.43
CA VAL A 477 16.98 15.98 0.58
C VAL A 477 18.22 16.43 1.36
N GLN A 478 18.05 17.15 2.47
CA GLN A 478 19.14 17.59 3.33
C GLN A 478 19.52 16.58 4.43
N GLY A 479 18.97 15.36 4.38
CA GLY A 479 19.27 14.29 5.33
C GLY A 479 18.48 14.38 6.64
N PHE A 480 17.41 15.17 6.68
CA PHE A 480 16.53 15.31 7.84
C PHE A 480 15.27 14.46 7.65
N ALA A 481 14.99 13.56 8.59
CA ALA A 481 13.85 12.62 8.55
C ALA A 481 12.75 13.06 9.52
N PRO A 482 11.80 13.94 9.14
CA PRO A 482 10.65 14.24 9.99
C PRO A 482 9.71 13.02 10.05
N LEU A 483 9.45 12.54 11.26
CA LEU A 483 8.54 11.40 11.48
C LEU A 483 7.08 11.89 11.39
N THR A 484 6.40 11.52 10.31
CA THR A 484 4.93 11.58 10.05
C THR A 484 4.33 12.95 9.71
N VAL A 485 3.60 13.01 8.57
CA VAL A 485 2.55 13.99 8.29
C VAL A 485 1.27 13.23 7.99
N THR A 486 0.35 13.16 8.96
CA THR A 486 -1.04 12.74 8.69
C THR A 486 -1.86 13.98 8.34
N LEU A 487 -2.44 13.97 7.14
CA LEU A 487 -3.47 14.91 6.68
C LEU A 487 -4.73 14.08 6.39
N ASP A 488 -5.44 13.66 7.43
CA ASP A 488 -6.73 12.98 7.24
C ASP A 488 -7.86 14.00 6.99
N GLU A 489 -8.81 13.56 6.17
CA GLU A 489 -9.92 14.30 5.56
C GLU A 489 -10.83 15.06 6.54
N VAL A 490 -11.26 16.26 6.16
CA VAL A 490 -12.40 16.95 6.78
C VAL A 490 -13.61 16.78 5.88
N THR A 491 -14.57 15.95 6.30
CA THR A 491 -15.92 15.91 5.70
C THR A 491 -16.75 17.04 6.30
N VAL A 492 -17.22 17.99 5.48
CA VAL A 492 -18.18 19.02 5.90
C VAL A 492 -19.58 18.58 5.47
N GLY A 493 -20.40 18.13 6.41
CA GLY A 493 -21.84 17.90 6.22
C GLY A 493 -22.67 19.00 6.91
N PRO A 494 -23.85 19.38 6.39
CA PRO A 494 -24.66 20.45 6.96
C PRO A 494 -25.46 19.92 8.17
N LEU A 495 -25.32 20.55 9.34
CA LEU A 495 -26.16 20.25 10.50
C LEU A 495 -26.64 21.53 11.19
N PHE A 496 -27.95 21.70 11.15
CA PHE A 496 -28.74 22.63 11.93
C PHE A 496 -28.67 22.31 13.44
N GLY A 497 -28.68 23.34 14.29
CA GLY A 497 -29.06 23.22 15.71
C GLY A 497 -27.99 23.66 16.69
N ALA A 498 -28.35 24.64 17.53
CA ALA A 498 -27.48 25.33 18.48
C ALA A 498 -26.88 24.44 19.59
N ASN A 499 -25.68 24.85 20.04
CA ASN A 499 -25.03 24.53 21.31
C ASN A 499 -24.58 23.07 21.54
N GLN A 500 -23.53 22.64 20.85
CA GLN A 500 -22.47 21.76 21.36
C GLN A 500 -21.28 21.75 20.37
N MET A 501 -20.08 22.12 20.83
CA MET A 501 -18.86 22.14 20.01
C MET A 501 -17.99 20.94 20.43
N ILE A 502 -18.03 19.85 19.66
CA ILE A 502 -17.03 18.79 19.72
C ILE A 502 -16.00 19.08 18.64
N ILE A 503 -14.82 19.60 19.03
CA ILE A 503 -13.69 19.81 18.12
C ILE A 503 -12.90 18.50 18.06
N SER A 504 -13.17 17.69 17.04
CA SER A 504 -12.27 16.63 16.60
C SER A 504 -11.27 17.24 15.61
N ALA A 505 -10.09 17.62 16.08
CA ALA A 505 -9.00 18.11 15.23
C ALA A 505 -8.03 16.97 14.90
N GLY A 506 -7.90 16.63 13.62
CA GLY A 506 -6.74 15.91 13.09
C GLY A 506 -5.48 16.77 13.29
N ARG A 507 -4.44 16.17 13.88
CA ARG A 507 -3.23 16.88 14.34
C ARG A 507 -2.02 16.38 13.57
N SER A 508 -1.21 17.31 13.05
CA SER A 508 0.08 17.00 12.42
C SER A 508 1.20 17.28 13.43
N LEU A 509 2.08 16.30 13.66
CA LEU A 509 3.21 16.35 14.59
C LEU A 509 4.48 16.06 13.81
N LEU A 510 5.49 16.93 13.86
CA LEU A 510 6.79 16.69 13.23
C LEU A 510 7.81 16.38 14.32
N THR A 511 8.61 15.32 14.20
CA THR A 511 9.72 15.06 15.15
C THR A 511 11.10 15.21 14.51
N PHE A 512 12.08 15.70 15.25
CA PHE A 512 13.44 16.00 14.77
C PHE A 512 14.55 15.37 15.64
N CYS A 513 15.75 15.23 15.06
CA CYS A 513 16.98 14.81 15.74
C CYS A 513 17.83 16.02 16.18
N ASP A 514 18.63 15.87 17.23
CA ASP A 514 19.53 16.91 17.74
C ASP A 514 20.55 17.39 16.69
N GLY A 515 20.64 18.71 16.48
CA GLY A 515 21.49 19.38 15.48
C GLY A 515 20.74 19.93 14.25
N THR A 516 19.48 19.53 14.05
CA THR A 516 18.61 19.99 12.93
C THR A 516 17.74 21.20 13.30
N ARG A 517 17.72 21.51 14.60
CA ARG A 517 16.90 22.51 15.29
C ARG A 517 17.05 23.93 14.74
N ASP A 518 18.28 24.42 14.68
CA ASP A 518 18.54 25.84 14.40
C ASP A 518 18.33 26.17 12.92
N LEU A 519 18.62 25.20 12.03
CA LEU A 519 18.42 25.31 10.58
C LEU A 519 16.94 25.21 10.17
N PHE A 520 16.15 24.35 10.84
CA PHE A 520 14.71 24.27 10.63
C PHE A 520 14.02 25.56 11.11
N ARG A 521 14.39 26.08 12.29
CA ARG A 521 13.87 27.35 12.81
C ARG A 521 14.14 28.50 11.83
N GLU A 522 15.39 28.66 11.39
CA GLU A 522 15.78 29.71 10.44
C GLU A 522 15.03 29.62 9.11
N LYS A 523 14.85 28.40 8.56
CA LYS A 523 14.18 28.21 7.26
C LYS A 523 12.66 28.32 7.34
N VAL A 524 12.03 27.82 8.41
CA VAL A 524 10.58 27.96 8.62
C VAL A 524 10.23 29.41 8.92
N GLU A 525 11.01 30.11 9.74
CA GLU A 525 10.84 31.56 9.95
C GLU A 525 11.01 32.34 8.64
N ALA A 526 11.98 31.98 7.80
CA ALA A 526 12.18 32.62 6.49
C ALA A 526 11.10 32.26 5.44
N THR A 527 10.46 31.09 5.55
CA THR A 527 9.34 30.68 4.68
C THR A 527 8.03 31.32 5.15
N LEU A 528 7.76 31.32 6.45
CA LEU A 528 6.61 32.04 7.01
C LEU A 528 6.74 33.54 6.75
N ALA A 529 7.91 34.14 6.93
CA ALA A 529 8.14 35.55 6.59
C ALA A 529 7.89 35.83 5.10
N ARG A 530 8.32 34.94 4.18
CA ARG A 530 8.03 35.07 2.75
C ARG A 530 6.55 34.90 2.42
N PHE A 531 5.85 33.99 3.07
CA PHE A 531 4.42 33.81 2.91
C PHE A 531 3.65 35.04 3.43
N TYR A 532 4.05 35.58 4.59
CA TYR A 532 3.52 36.83 5.14
C TYR A 532 3.80 38.03 4.22
N ASP A 533 5.03 38.17 3.70
CA ASP A 533 5.40 39.24 2.76
C ASP A 533 4.63 39.10 1.44
N HIS A 534 4.39 37.88 0.94
CA HIS A 534 3.62 37.64 -0.29
C HIS A 534 2.13 37.96 -0.11
N VAL A 535 1.57 37.69 1.07
CA VAL A 535 0.19 38.06 1.44
C VAL A 535 0.06 39.59 1.65
N ILE A 536 1.09 40.23 2.21
CA ILE A 536 1.13 41.69 2.41
C ILE A 536 1.30 42.42 1.06
N ASP A 537 2.18 41.98 0.17
CA ASP A 537 2.45 42.63 -1.13
C ASP A 537 1.23 42.57 -2.08
N MET A 538 0.44 41.49 -2.02
CA MET A 538 -0.84 41.40 -2.75
C MET A 538 -1.95 42.25 -2.14
N SER A 539 -1.90 42.56 -0.84
CA SER A 539 -2.85 43.49 -0.19
C SER A 539 -2.60 44.95 -0.58
N THR A 540 -1.37 45.30 -0.97
CA THR A 540 -1.00 46.65 -1.42
C THR A 540 -1.38 46.97 -2.87
N MET A 541 -1.83 46.00 -3.67
CA MET A 541 -2.28 46.24 -5.06
C MET A 541 -3.75 46.68 -5.18
N GLY A 542 -4.48 46.89 -4.08
CA GLY A 542 -5.92 47.19 -4.16
C GLY A 542 -6.53 48.06 -3.05
N VAL A 543 -5.73 48.66 -2.16
CA VAL A 543 -6.29 49.47 -1.06
C VAL A 543 -6.16 50.96 -1.37
N THR A 544 -7.30 51.58 -1.65
CA THR A 544 -7.44 53.04 -1.61
C THR A 544 -7.24 53.50 -0.17
N ALA A 545 -6.40 54.53 0.01
CA ALA A 545 -6.07 55.11 1.32
C ALA A 545 -7.34 55.45 2.12
N GLY A 546 -7.57 54.76 3.25
CA GLY A 546 -8.68 55.13 4.14
C GLY A 546 -9.18 54.13 5.18
N GLN A 547 -8.63 52.91 5.32
CA GLN A 547 -9.10 51.97 6.36
C GLN A 547 -7.97 51.58 7.33
N ASP A 548 -8.10 52.08 8.56
CA ASP A 548 -7.32 51.66 9.74
C ASP A 548 -7.69 50.22 10.12
N ILE A 549 -6.76 49.28 9.94
CA ILE A 549 -6.87 47.92 10.48
C ILE A 549 -6.38 47.94 11.94
N ARG A 550 -7.27 47.75 12.91
CA ARG A 550 -6.95 47.72 14.35
C ARG A 550 -6.22 46.41 14.75
N TYR A 551 -5.12 46.56 15.48
CA TYR A 551 -4.17 45.52 15.91
C TYR A 551 -4.62 44.63 17.10
N ASP A 552 -5.84 44.76 17.61
CA ASP A 552 -6.27 44.11 18.88
C ASP A 552 -6.59 42.59 18.78
N LYS A 553 -6.48 41.96 17.60
CA LYS A 553 -6.80 40.53 17.41
C LYS A 553 -5.62 39.56 17.51
N PHE A 554 -4.38 40.04 17.60
CA PHE A 554 -3.18 39.18 17.63
C PHE A 554 -2.86 38.59 19.02
N SER A 555 -3.35 39.18 20.10
CA SER A 555 -3.09 38.74 21.48
C SER A 555 -3.77 37.42 21.86
N ASN A 556 -4.91 37.10 21.23
CA ASN A 556 -5.63 35.84 21.49
C ASN A 556 -4.95 34.61 20.88
N SER A 557 -4.16 34.79 19.82
CA SER A 557 -3.46 33.68 19.13
C SER A 557 -2.32 33.11 19.97
N LEU A 558 -1.66 33.94 20.79
CA LEU A 558 -0.57 33.53 21.67
C LEU A 558 -1.07 32.65 22.82
N GLN A 559 -2.20 33.01 23.44
CA GLN A 559 -2.80 32.22 24.54
C GLN A 559 -3.25 30.83 24.10
N VAL A 560 -3.71 30.69 22.84
CA VAL A 560 -4.08 29.40 22.26
C VAL A 560 -2.85 28.51 22.02
N ALA A 561 -1.72 29.10 21.60
CA ALA A 561 -0.47 28.38 21.41
C ALA A 561 0.12 27.87 22.73
N GLU A 562 0.11 28.69 23.78
CA GLU A 562 0.59 28.32 25.12
C GLU A 562 -0.24 27.18 25.73
N HIS A 563 -1.58 27.25 25.64
CA HIS A 563 -2.46 26.20 26.14
C HIS A 563 -2.34 24.87 25.37
N TYR A 564 -1.92 24.92 24.11
CA TYR A 564 -1.70 23.76 23.27
C TYR A 564 -0.40 23.02 23.63
N VAL A 565 0.68 23.77 23.90
CA VAL A 565 1.99 23.25 24.31
C VAL A 565 1.87 22.46 25.62
N GLU A 566 1.14 23.01 26.59
CA GLU A 566 0.90 22.37 27.89
C GLU A 566 0.18 21.01 27.76
N ARG A 567 -0.73 20.87 26.78
CA ARG A 567 -1.44 19.60 26.50
C ARG A 567 -0.57 18.57 25.78
N VAL A 568 0.33 19.02 24.91
CA VAL A 568 1.27 18.16 24.20
C VAL A 568 2.36 17.66 25.15
N GLU A 569 2.88 18.51 26.03
CA GLU A 569 3.80 18.14 27.11
C GLU A 569 3.23 17.06 28.02
N LYS A 570 1.95 17.18 28.40
CA LYS A 570 1.23 16.12 29.15
C LYS A 570 1.10 14.81 28.36
N ALA A 571 0.92 14.86 27.04
CA ALA A 571 0.73 13.68 26.21
C ALA A 571 2.05 12.92 25.93
N VAL A 572 3.19 13.60 25.96
CA VAL A 572 4.52 12.99 25.75
C VAL A 572 5.31 12.78 27.04
N ALA A 573 4.74 13.11 28.20
CA ALA A 573 5.34 12.85 29.50
C ALA A 573 5.70 11.35 29.67
N GLY A 574 6.98 11.06 29.97
CA GLY A 574 7.50 9.70 30.11
C GLY A 574 8.10 9.08 28.84
N THR A 575 8.06 9.77 27.69
CA THR A 575 8.66 9.30 26.42
C THR A 575 10.11 9.74 26.22
N GLY A 576 10.61 10.67 27.03
CA GLY A 576 11.94 11.29 26.88
C GLY A 576 12.01 12.39 25.80
N LEU A 577 10.90 12.67 25.11
CA LEU A 577 10.78 13.74 24.11
C LEU A 577 10.64 15.11 24.78
N LYS A 578 11.32 16.14 24.24
CA LYS A 578 11.13 17.54 24.61
C LYS A 578 10.14 18.22 23.65
N VAL A 579 9.21 19.00 24.19
CA VAL A 579 8.23 19.81 23.44
C VAL A 579 8.65 21.27 23.51
N GLU A 580 8.68 21.97 22.38
CA GLU A 580 8.93 23.43 22.34
C GLU A 580 7.89 24.12 21.45
N ALA A 581 7.42 25.30 21.89
CA ALA A 581 6.52 26.18 21.14
C ALA A 581 7.34 27.17 20.29
N THR A 582 6.97 27.38 19.03
CA THR A 582 7.53 28.47 18.21
C THR A 582 6.60 29.69 18.24
N SER A 583 6.95 30.72 19.00
CA SER A 583 6.23 32.00 19.01
C SER A 583 6.71 32.90 17.86
N ALA A 584 6.25 32.65 16.63
CA ALA A 584 6.55 33.51 15.50
C ALA A 584 5.56 34.69 15.45
N ALA A 585 5.84 35.76 16.19
CA ALA A 585 5.25 37.08 15.94
C ALA A 585 6.38 38.02 15.48
N PRO A 586 6.36 38.55 14.25
CA PRO A 586 7.39 39.48 13.81
C PRO A 586 7.24 40.83 14.53
N THR A 587 8.29 41.27 15.23
CA THR A 587 8.42 42.65 15.69
C THR A 587 8.45 43.59 14.47
N PRO A 588 7.61 44.64 14.41
CA PRO A 588 7.53 45.51 13.24
C PRO A 588 8.84 46.30 13.05
N ARG A 589 9.48 46.15 11.88
CA ARG A 589 10.59 47.03 11.46
C ARG A 589 10.01 48.38 11.04
N ARG A 590 10.41 49.46 11.74
CA ARG A 590 10.21 50.84 11.28
C ARG A 590 10.93 51.04 9.95
N ILE A 591 10.23 51.58 8.96
CA ILE A 591 10.78 52.04 7.69
C ILE A 591 11.70 53.25 7.97
N PRO A 592 12.98 53.26 7.56
CA PRO A 592 13.83 54.45 7.65
C PRO A 592 13.58 55.40 6.47
N ASP A 593 13.55 56.70 6.76
CA ASP A 593 13.44 57.82 5.82
C ASP A 593 14.67 57.90 4.89
N PRO A 594 14.56 58.33 3.61
CA PRO A 594 15.68 58.30 2.68
C PRO A 594 16.44 59.64 2.66
N ALA A 595 17.56 59.72 3.39
CA ALA A 595 18.57 60.76 3.17
C ALA A 595 19.98 60.38 3.70
N MET A 596 20.86 59.95 2.77
CA MET A 596 22.34 60.18 2.71
C MET A 596 23.27 59.85 3.94
N PRO A 597 24.61 59.78 3.80
CA PRO A 597 25.34 58.58 3.36
C PRO A 597 26.49 58.14 4.32
N VAL A 598 27.06 56.95 4.06
CA VAL A 598 28.41 56.41 4.46
C VAL A 598 28.82 56.43 5.95
N SER A 599 29.16 55.26 6.52
CA SER A 599 30.54 54.89 6.93
C SER A 599 30.66 53.78 8.01
N CYS A 600 31.62 52.90 7.76
CA CYS A 600 32.58 52.26 8.67
C CYS A 600 32.19 51.89 10.13
N ALA A 601 32.38 50.59 10.40
CA ALA A 601 33.37 50.07 11.36
C ALA A 601 32.88 49.49 12.73
N THR A 602 33.42 48.30 12.98
CA THR A 602 33.98 47.78 14.25
C THR A 602 33.12 47.00 15.25
N LEU A 603 33.66 45.82 15.57
CA LEU A 603 33.56 45.04 16.82
C LEU A 603 33.27 45.86 18.09
N ASN A 604 32.50 45.30 19.03
CA ASN A 604 33.08 44.75 20.26
C ASN A 604 32.11 44.01 21.19
N ILE A 605 32.72 43.04 21.86
CA ILE A 605 32.31 42.22 23.00
C ILE A 605 32.14 43.10 24.26
N CYS A 606 31.13 42.85 25.12
CA CYS A 606 31.34 42.46 26.54
C CYS A 606 30.05 42.29 27.35
N ALA A 607 30.20 41.43 28.36
CA ALA A 607 29.31 41.01 29.42
C ALA A 607 28.79 42.14 30.33
N THR A 608 27.74 41.86 31.11
CA THR A 608 27.82 41.75 32.60
C THR A 608 26.44 41.50 33.25
N ASP A 609 26.41 40.45 34.08
CA ASP A 609 25.99 40.44 35.48
C ASP A 609 24.53 40.60 35.96
N MET A 610 24.09 39.52 36.64
CA MET A 610 23.85 39.43 38.09
C MET A 610 22.41 39.41 38.65
N PHE A 611 22.13 38.28 39.34
CA PHE A 611 21.37 38.10 40.61
C PHE A 611 19.82 38.21 40.53
N ALA A 612 19.01 37.47 41.30
CA ALA A 612 19.23 36.58 42.45
C ALA A 612 18.07 35.57 42.60
N SER A 613 18.42 34.42 43.18
CA SER A 613 17.68 33.53 44.11
C SER A 613 16.24 33.89 44.55
N LEU A 614 15.39 32.86 44.69
CA LEU A 614 15.08 32.21 45.98
C LEU A 614 14.05 31.07 45.84
N ASP A 615 14.40 29.97 46.52
CA ASP A 615 13.69 28.74 46.93
C ASP A 615 13.12 27.74 45.91
#